data_AF-A0A7V3CVN3-F1
#
_entry.id   AF-A0A7V3CVN3-F1
#
_cell.length_a   1.000
_cell.length_b   1.000
_cell.length_c   1.000
_cell.angle_alpha   90.00
_cell.angle_beta   90.00
_cell.angle_gamma   90.00
#
_symmetry.space_group_name_H-M   'P 1'
#
loop_
_entity.id
_entity.type
_entity.pdbx_description
1 polymer ?
#
loop_
_entity_poly.entity_id
_entity_poly.type
_entity_poly.pdbx_seq_one_letter_code
_entity_poly.pdbx_strand_id
1 'polypeptide(L)'
;MRKHEWDHKKKNLNGATYVLISAVFVILVFPKLFVVTGFAILIIGDIAAALIGRRFGKRKFLFKSFEGTLAFFLFSCVVVILSPKVEGNITEYIIGFIAAAFGALAENISGTWADDNFTIPVTVCIVMWILYILFLPQLPLILPNVPN
;
A
#
# COMPACT_ATOMS: atom_id res chain seq x y z
N MET A 1 24.37 -10.58 -27.64
CA MET A 1 23.78 -9.43 -26.92
C MET A 1 23.50 -8.34 -27.95
N ARG A 2 22.22 -7.98 -28.18
CA ARG A 2 21.82 -7.12 -29.31
C ARG A 2 21.67 -5.65 -28.88
N LYS A 3 22.18 -4.74 -29.72
CA LYS A 3 22.45 -3.32 -29.49
C LYS A 3 21.25 -2.37 -29.70
N HIS A 4 20.03 -2.73 -29.28
CA HIS A 4 18.84 -1.89 -29.55
C HIS A 4 17.91 -1.62 -28.36
N GLU A 5 18.38 -1.81 -27.12
CA GLU A 5 17.62 -1.42 -25.91
C GLU A 5 18.14 -0.14 -25.25
N TRP A 6 18.70 0.79 -26.04
CA TRP A 6 18.96 2.15 -25.57
C TRP A 6 17.75 3.02 -25.90
N ASP A 7 16.63 2.78 -25.23
CA ASP A 7 15.53 3.75 -25.22
C ASP A 7 15.75 4.72 -24.05
N HIS A 8 16.47 5.81 -24.34
CA HIS A 8 16.73 6.92 -23.42
C HIS A 8 15.51 7.80 -23.13
N LYS A 9 14.28 7.40 -23.49
CA LYS A 9 13.12 8.29 -23.43
C LYS A 9 12.42 8.43 -22.08
N LYS A 10 12.76 7.64 -21.07
CA LYS A 10 12.32 7.89 -19.68
C LYS A 10 13.44 7.59 -18.72
N LYS A 11 13.95 8.63 -18.03
CA LYS A 11 14.70 8.44 -16.79
C LYS A 11 13.71 7.99 -15.71
N ASN A 12 13.29 6.73 -15.77
CA ASN A 12 12.53 6.13 -14.68
C ASN A 12 13.48 6.00 -13.49
N LEU A 13 13.09 6.58 -12.36
CA LEU A 13 13.79 6.36 -11.11
C LEU A 13 13.70 4.86 -10.74
N ASN A 14 14.65 4.35 -9.97
CA ASN A 14 14.55 2.96 -9.52
C ASN A 14 13.46 2.83 -8.44
N GLY A 15 12.96 1.63 -8.19
CA GLY A 15 11.90 1.39 -7.19
C GLY A 15 12.27 1.89 -5.79
N ALA A 16 13.54 1.77 -5.39
CA ALA A 16 14.01 2.27 -4.09
C ALA A 16 13.90 3.80 -3.97
N THR A 17 14.12 4.54 -5.05
CA THR A 17 13.89 5.98 -5.08
C THR A 17 12.41 6.30 -4.91
N TYR A 18 11.50 5.53 -5.51
CA TYR A 18 10.06 5.71 -5.30
C TYR A 18 9.63 5.39 -3.87
N VAL A 19 10.19 4.34 -3.26
CA VAL A 19 10.00 4.03 -1.83
C VAL A 19 10.46 5.21 -0.95
N LEU A 20 11.63 5.80 -1.24
CA LEU A 20 12.15 6.93 -0.48
C LEU A 20 11.25 8.17 -0.62
N ILE A 21 10.87 8.50 -1.86
CA ILE A 21 9.99 9.63 -2.16
C ILE A 21 8.64 9.45 -1.46
N SER A 22 8.07 8.25 -1.53
CA SER A 22 6.78 7.95 -0.89
C SER A 22 6.89 8.02 0.63
N ALA A 23 7.97 7.51 1.22
CA ALA A 23 8.22 7.56 2.66
C ALA A 23 8.29 9.00 3.15
N VAL A 24 9.11 9.83 2.52
CA VAL A 24 9.22 11.26 2.85
C VAL A 24 7.85 11.93 2.72
N PHE A 25 7.15 11.71 1.61
CA PHE A 25 5.85 12.33 1.38
C PHE A 25 4.82 11.93 2.45
N VAL A 26 4.63 10.63 2.70
CA VAL A 26 3.57 10.23 3.63
C VAL A 26 3.91 10.51 5.09
N ILE A 27 5.19 10.47 5.48
CA ILE A 27 5.62 10.85 6.84
C ILE A 27 5.34 12.32 7.11
N LEU A 28 5.54 13.20 6.12
CA LEU A 28 5.29 14.63 6.26
C LEU A 28 3.79 14.97 6.31
N VAL A 29 2.96 14.19 5.61
CA VAL A 29 1.55 14.54 5.39
C VAL A 29 0.60 13.80 6.34
N PHE A 30 0.91 12.57 6.72
CA PHE A 30 -0.03 11.69 7.42
C PHE A 30 0.43 11.29 8.83
N PRO A 31 -0.52 11.06 9.75
CA PRO A 31 -0.23 10.48 11.06
C PRO A 31 0.53 9.15 11.01
N LYS A 32 1.43 8.95 11.99
CA LYS A 32 2.29 7.77 12.11
C LYS A 32 1.55 6.43 11.99
N LEU A 33 0.36 6.33 12.59
CA LEU A 33 -0.51 5.15 12.51
C LEU A 33 -0.78 4.72 11.06
N PHE A 34 -1.11 5.68 10.20
CA PHE A 34 -1.45 5.42 8.80
C PHE A 34 -0.20 5.07 7.99
N VAL A 35 0.89 5.79 8.24
CA VAL A 35 2.18 5.56 7.57
C VAL A 35 2.70 4.16 7.84
N VAL A 36 2.74 3.73 9.10
CA VAL A 36 3.21 2.39 9.48
C VAL A 36 2.34 1.32 8.83
N THR A 37 1.02 1.49 8.84
CA THR A 37 0.09 0.53 8.22
C THR A 37 0.27 0.49 6.70
N GLY A 38 0.36 1.64 6.03
CA GLY A 38 0.54 1.75 4.58
C GLY A 38 1.83 1.14 4.08
N PHE A 39 2.94 1.36 4.77
CA PHE A 39 4.23 0.74 4.42
C PHE A 39 4.26 -0.75 4.69
N ALA A 40 3.68 -1.21 5.80
CA ALA A 40 3.59 -2.65 6.06
C ALA A 40 2.74 -3.36 5.00
N ILE A 41 1.63 -2.74 4.55
CA ILE A 41 0.81 -3.24 3.45
C ILE A 41 1.61 -3.27 2.14
N LEU A 42 2.32 -2.20 1.80
CA LEU A 42 3.19 -2.17 0.61
C LEU A 42 4.17 -3.35 0.63
N ILE A 43 4.96 -3.49 1.71
CA ILE A 43 6.05 -4.48 1.77
C ILE A 43 5.49 -5.91 1.69
N ILE A 44 4.54 -6.25 2.56
CA ILE A 44 4.04 -7.64 2.66
C ILE A 44 3.12 -7.98 1.49
N GLY A 45 2.24 -7.05 1.11
CA GLY A 45 1.31 -7.22 0.01
C GLY A 45 2.04 -7.39 -1.32
N ASP A 46 3.01 -6.53 -1.62
CA ASP A 46 3.74 -6.57 -2.90
C ASP A 46 4.58 -7.86 -3.03
N ILE A 47 5.26 -8.28 -1.95
CA ILE A 47 5.97 -9.56 -1.92
C ILE A 47 5.00 -10.72 -2.20
N ALA A 48 3.84 -10.75 -1.53
CA ALA A 48 2.84 -11.80 -1.73
C ALA A 48 2.29 -11.80 -3.17
N ALA A 49 1.96 -10.63 -3.72
CA ALA A 49 1.48 -10.46 -5.08
C ALA A 49 2.51 -10.96 -6.11
N ALA A 50 3.78 -10.61 -5.92
CA ALA A 50 4.86 -11.01 -6.82
C ALA A 50 5.15 -12.52 -6.75
N LEU A 51 5.16 -13.11 -5.54
CA LEU A 51 5.39 -14.56 -5.38
C LEU A 51 4.24 -15.39 -5.94
N ILE A 52 3.00 -15.05 -5.57
CA ILE A 52 1.81 -15.81 -5.97
C ILE A 52 1.46 -15.52 -7.43
N GLY A 53 1.52 -14.26 -7.86
CA GLY A 53 1.26 -13.85 -9.25
C GLY A 53 2.23 -14.49 -10.24
N ARG A 54 3.53 -14.57 -9.93
CA ARG A 54 4.49 -15.25 -10.83
C ARG A 54 4.29 -16.77 -10.89
N ARG A 55 3.92 -17.40 -9.78
CA ARG A 55 3.80 -18.87 -9.70
C ARG A 55 2.45 -19.39 -10.17
N PHE A 56 1.37 -18.66 -9.88
CA PHE A 56 -0.01 -19.11 -10.07
C PHE A 56 -0.86 -18.17 -10.91
N GLY A 57 -0.34 -17.01 -11.32
CA GLY A 57 -1.05 -16.03 -12.14
C GLY A 57 -1.45 -16.63 -13.48
N LYS A 58 -2.74 -16.89 -13.65
CA LYS A 58 -3.32 -17.44 -14.87
C LYS A 58 -4.39 -16.52 -15.45
N ARG A 59 -5.14 -15.85 -14.57
CA ARG A 59 -6.23 -14.96 -14.98
C ARG A 59 -5.76 -13.52 -14.89
N LYS A 60 -5.90 -12.79 -15.99
CA LYS A 60 -5.63 -11.35 -16.00
C LYS A 60 -6.78 -10.61 -15.30
N PHE A 61 -6.45 -9.64 -14.46
CA PHE A 61 -7.39 -8.73 -13.82
C PHE A 61 -6.82 -7.32 -13.94
N LEU A 62 -7.53 -6.43 -14.67
CA LEU A 62 -7.03 -5.11 -15.07
C LEU A 62 -5.64 -5.21 -15.75
N PHE A 63 -4.55 -4.82 -15.10
CA PHE A 63 -3.21 -4.82 -15.68
C PHE A 63 -2.31 -5.96 -15.17
N LYS A 64 -2.57 -6.50 -13.98
CA LYS A 64 -1.82 -7.61 -13.37
C LYS A 64 -2.67 -8.89 -13.27
N SER A 65 -2.16 -9.95 -12.63
CA SER A 65 -2.92 -11.20 -12.44
C SER A 65 -3.94 -11.08 -11.29
N PHE A 66 -5.13 -11.66 -11.45
CA PHE A 66 -6.13 -11.77 -10.39
C PHE A 66 -5.57 -12.47 -9.15
N GLU A 67 -4.85 -13.58 -9.35
CA GLU A 67 -4.27 -14.35 -8.24
C GLU A 67 -3.27 -13.53 -7.43
N GLY A 68 -2.45 -12.70 -8.10
CA GLY A 68 -1.53 -11.76 -7.45
C GLY A 68 -2.24 -10.68 -6.63
N THR A 69 -3.27 -10.03 -7.18
CA THR A 69 -4.03 -9.00 -6.46
C THR A 69 -4.84 -9.58 -5.31
N LEU A 70 -5.39 -10.80 -5.46
CA LEU A 70 -6.06 -11.49 -4.35
C LEU A 70 -5.06 -11.83 -3.24
N ALA A 71 -3.86 -12.30 -3.59
CA ALA A 71 -2.79 -12.51 -2.63
C ALA A 71 -2.40 -11.21 -1.91
N PHE A 72 -2.20 -10.11 -2.65
CA PHE A 72 -1.94 -8.79 -2.06
C PHE A 72 -2.98 -8.47 -0.99
N PHE A 73 -4.26 -8.56 -1.35
CA PHE A 73 -5.37 -8.19 -0.47
C PHE A 73 -5.42 -9.06 0.79
N LEU A 74 -5.35 -10.38 0.65
CA LEU A 74 -5.43 -11.30 1.78
C LEU A 74 -4.26 -11.10 2.77
N PHE A 75 -3.04 -10.95 2.26
CA PHE A 75 -1.88 -10.69 3.11
C PHE A 75 -1.92 -9.28 3.73
N SER A 76 -2.44 -8.30 3.01
CA SER A 76 -2.68 -6.96 3.56
C SER A 76 -3.71 -6.97 4.69
N CYS A 77 -4.76 -7.81 4.62
CA CYS A 77 -5.68 -8.00 5.72
C CYS A 77 -4.99 -8.57 6.97
N VAL A 78 -4.05 -9.50 6.81
CA VAL A 78 -3.23 -9.99 7.93
C VAL A 78 -2.40 -8.85 8.52
N VAL A 79 -1.79 -8.01 7.68
CA VAL A 79 -1.09 -6.80 8.15
C VAL A 79 -2.02 -5.88 8.92
N VAL A 80 -3.25 -5.63 8.45
CA VAL A 80 -4.23 -4.79 9.15
C VAL A 80 -4.57 -5.35 10.53
N ILE A 81 -4.72 -6.68 10.66
CA ILE A 81 -4.99 -7.32 11.95
C ILE A 81 -3.84 -7.10 12.92
N LEU A 82 -2.60 -7.17 12.43
CA LEU A 82 -1.39 -7.04 13.24
C LEU A 82 -0.92 -5.60 13.43
N SER A 83 -1.43 -4.65 12.63
CA SER A 83 -0.96 -3.26 12.68
C SER A 83 -1.43 -2.58 13.97
N PRO A 84 -0.69 -1.56 14.44
CA PRO A 84 -1.09 -0.79 15.61
C PRO A 84 -2.51 -0.21 15.48
N LYS A 85 -3.17 -0.02 16.61
CA LYS A 85 -4.49 0.62 16.76
C LYS A 85 -4.42 1.64 17.87
N VAL A 86 -5.29 2.64 17.84
CA VAL A 86 -5.38 3.64 18.91
C VAL A 86 -6.11 3.01 20.10
N GLU A 87 -7.33 2.53 19.87
CA GLU A 87 -8.18 1.92 20.90
C GLU A 87 -8.45 0.43 20.65
N GLY A 88 -8.25 -0.03 19.41
CA GLY A 88 -8.55 -1.41 19.02
C GLY A 88 -10.03 -1.64 18.69
N ASN A 89 -10.76 -0.59 18.34
CA ASN A 89 -12.19 -0.68 18.01
C ASN A 89 -12.40 -1.38 16.67
N ILE A 90 -13.53 -2.08 16.52
CA ILE A 90 -13.87 -2.79 15.28
C ILE A 90 -13.85 -1.89 14.03
N THR A 91 -14.24 -0.62 14.20
CA THR A 91 -14.23 0.40 13.14
C THR A 91 -12.82 0.61 12.58
N GLU A 92 -11.78 0.60 13.41
CA GLU A 92 -10.39 0.78 12.95
C GLU A 92 -9.96 -0.38 12.03
N TYR A 93 -10.38 -1.61 12.34
CA TYR A 93 -10.12 -2.78 11.49
C TYR A 93 -10.88 -2.68 10.16
N ILE A 94 -12.16 -2.30 10.19
CA ILE A 94 -12.97 -2.12 8.98
C ILE A 94 -12.31 -1.08 8.06
N ILE A 95 -11.89 0.06 8.61
CA ILE A 95 -11.17 1.09 7.86
C ILE A 95 -9.89 0.52 7.24
N GLY A 96 -9.11 -0.23 8.03
CA GLY A 96 -7.88 -0.87 7.55
C GLY A 96 -8.14 -1.86 6.41
N PHE A 97 -9.18 -2.69 6.49
CA PHE A 97 -9.55 -3.63 5.43
C PHE A 97 -10.00 -2.92 4.15
N ILE A 98 -10.77 -1.84 4.28
CA ILE A 98 -11.14 -1.00 3.13
C ILE A 98 -9.87 -0.40 2.51
N ALA A 99 -8.98 0.16 3.32
CA ALA A 99 -7.72 0.71 2.83
C ALA A 99 -6.83 -0.36 2.15
N ALA A 100 -6.79 -1.58 2.68
CA ALA A 100 -6.10 -2.71 2.05
C ALA A 100 -6.72 -3.09 0.70
N ALA A 101 -8.05 -3.05 0.56
CA ALA A 101 -8.73 -3.27 -0.72
C ALA A 101 -8.34 -2.21 -1.75
N PHE A 102 -8.33 -0.94 -1.37
CA PHE A 102 -7.87 0.15 -2.23
C PHE A 102 -6.37 0.05 -2.55
N GLY A 103 -5.54 -0.42 -1.61
CA GLY A 103 -4.13 -0.73 -1.84
C GLY A 103 -3.95 -1.83 -2.88
N ALA A 104 -4.77 -2.88 -2.84
CA ALA A 104 -4.75 -3.95 -3.85
C ALA A 104 -5.17 -3.44 -5.24
N LEU A 105 -6.15 -2.54 -5.31
CA LEU A 105 -6.52 -1.89 -6.55
C LEU A 105 -5.38 -1.00 -7.09
N ALA A 106 -4.75 -0.21 -6.22
CA ALA A 106 -3.60 0.62 -6.56
C ALA A 106 -2.43 -0.23 -7.09
N GLU A 107 -2.11 -1.33 -6.40
CA GLU A 107 -1.10 -2.30 -6.83
C GLU A 107 -1.39 -2.83 -8.23
N ASN A 108 -2.64 -3.15 -8.54
CA ASN A 108 -2.96 -3.70 -9.84
C ASN A 108 -2.81 -2.66 -10.96
N ILE A 109 -3.27 -1.42 -10.73
CA ILE A 109 -3.32 -0.39 -11.77
C ILE A 109 -2.00 0.38 -11.98
N SER A 110 -1.12 0.40 -10.99
CA SER A 110 0.10 1.21 -10.94
C SER A 110 0.99 1.05 -12.18
N GLY A 111 1.18 -0.18 -12.66
CA GLY A 111 2.11 -0.54 -13.75
C GLY A 111 1.97 0.21 -15.09
N THR A 112 0.94 1.05 -15.27
CA THR A 112 0.75 1.88 -16.47
C THR A 112 1.04 3.36 -16.31
N TRP A 113 0.94 3.93 -15.10
CA TRP A 113 0.97 5.38 -14.91
C TRP A 113 1.85 5.86 -13.75
N ALA A 114 2.10 5.03 -12.73
CA ALA A 114 2.92 5.39 -11.57
C ALA A 114 3.46 4.15 -10.83
N ASP A 115 4.64 4.26 -10.21
CA ASP A 115 5.26 3.14 -9.50
C ASP A 115 4.41 2.68 -8.28
N ASP A 116 4.28 1.37 -8.07
CA ASP A 116 3.52 0.79 -6.94
C ASP A 116 4.13 1.18 -5.59
N ASN A 117 5.46 1.32 -5.52
CA ASN A 117 6.15 1.75 -4.31
C ASN A 117 5.77 3.16 -3.85
N PHE A 118 5.20 3.97 -4.75
CA PHE A 118 4.62 5.26 -4.41
C PHE A 118 3.11 5.21 -4.26
N THR A 119 2.41 4.62 -5.22
CA THR A 119 0.94 4.67 -5.26
C THR A 119 0.29 3.93 -4.09
N ILE A 120 0.79 2.74 -3.71
CA ILE A 120 0.20 1.93 -2.65
C ILE A 120 0.22 2.65 -1.29
N PRO A 121 1.37 3.06 -0.72
CA PRO A 121 1.39 3.69 0.60
C PRO A 121 0.59 4.99 0.63
N VAL A 122 0.62 5.78 -0.46
CA VAL A 122 -0.16 7.02 -0.58
C VAL A 122 -1.66 6.73 -0.59
N THR A 123 -2.11 5.78 -1.41
CA THR A 123 -3.53 5.39 -1.47
C THR A 123 -4.03 4.88 -0.12
N VAL A 124 -3.28 4.00 0.53
CA VAL A 124 -3.66 3.49 1.86
C VAL A 124 -3.77 4.62 2.88
N CYS A 125 -2.79 5.52 2.93
CA CYS A 125 -2.81 6.65 3.87
C CYS A 125 -3.98 7.60 3.61
N ILE A 126 -4.28 7.92 2.35
CA ILE A 126 -5.42 8.78 1.97
C ILE A 126 -6.75 8.14 2.40
N VAL A 127 -6.94 6.85 2.08
CA VAL A 127 -8.19 6.15 2.41
C VAL A 127 -8.37 6.05 3.92
N MET A 128 -7.33 5.67 4.66
CA MET A 128 -7.38 5.66 6.12
C MET A 128 -7.70 7.06 6.66
N TRP A 129 -7.01 8.10 6.18
CA TRP A 129 -7.21 9.46 6.70
C TRP A 129 -8.63 9.96 6.50
N ILE A 130 -9.18 9.81 5.30
CA ILE A 130 -10.56 10.19 4.97
C ILE A 130 -11.54 9.43 5.88
N LEU A 131 -11.38 8.11 6.00
CA LEU A 131 -12.33 7.30 6.77
C LEU A 131 -12.22 7.55 8.28
N TYR A 132 -11.03 7.82 8.82
CA TYR A 132 -10.89 8.22 10.22
C TYR A 132 -11.55 9.57 10.48
N ILE A 133 -11.41 10.54 9.59
CA ILE A 133 -12.12 11.83 9.71
C ILE A 133 -13.64 11.63 9.68
N LEU A 134 -14.15 10.76 8.81
CA LEU A 134 -15.59 10.55 8.64
C LEU A 134 -16.22 9.73 9.79
N PHE A 135 -15.53 8.70 10.28
CA PHE A 135 -16.11 7.73 11.21
C PHE A 135 -15.54 7.79 12.64
N LEU A 136 -14.35 8.36 12.82
CA LEU A 136 -13.65 8.47 14.11
C LEU A 136 -13.07 9.89 14.33
N PRO A 137 -13.84 10.97 14.11
CA PRO A 137 -13.31 12.35 14.07
C PRO A 137 -12.68 12.84 15.38
N GLN A 138 -13.10 12.26 16.52
CA GLN A 138 -12.64 12.67 17.86
C GLN A 138 -11.51 11.78 18.40
N LEU A 139 -11.09 10.76 17.63
CA LEU A 139 -10.07 9.83 18.08
C LEU A 139 -8.68 10.46 17.93
N PRO A 140 -7.93 10.69 19.02
CA PRO A 140 -6.57 11.20 18.91
C PRO A 140 -5.70 10.15 18.23
N LEU A 141 -5.08 10.50 17.11
CA LEU A 141 -4.24 9.59 16.32
C LEU A 141 -2.84 9.40 16.92
N ILE A 142 -2.80 9.20 18.23
CA ILE A 142 -1.59 8.98 19.03
C ILE A 142 -1.55 7.50 19.40
N LEU A 143 -0.46 6.84 19.03
CA LEU A 143 -0.29 5.41 19.34
C LEU A 143 0.02 5.22 20.83
N PRO A 144 -0.67 4.30 21.53
CA PRO A 144 -0.35 4.00 22.91
C PRO A 144 1.06 3.40 23.02
N ASN A 145 1.79 3.76 24.07
CA ASN A 145 3.17 3.29 24.35
C ASN A 145 4.22 3.69 23.31
N VAL A 146 3.94 4.71 22.48
CA VAL A 146 4.88 5.23 21.49
C VAL A 146 5.18 6.70 21.80
N PRO A 147 6.46 7.12 21.87
CA PRO A 147 6.80 8.54 22.02
C PRO A 147 6.27 9.36 20.85
N ASN A 148 5.78 10.56 21.16
CA ASN A 148 5.39 11.58 20.19
C ASN A 148 6.61 12.22 19.54
#